data_AF-A0A8T4FKB5-F1
#
_entry.id   AF-A0A8T4FKB5-F1
#
_cell.length_a   1.000
_cell.length_b   1.000
_cell.length_c   1.000
_cell.angle_alpha   90.00
_cell.angle_beta   90.00
_cell.angle_gamma   90.00
#
_symmetry.space_group_name_H-M   'P 1'
#
loop_
_entity.id
_entity.type
_entity.pdbx_description
1 polymer ?
#
loop_
_entity_poly.entity_id
_entity_poly.type
_entity_poly.pdbx_seq_one_letter_code
_entity_poly.pdbx_strand_id
1 'polypeptide(L)'
;MKSKAGIACDNAGFMNKYIEDCGVTCELVTPQMLATPFYKGNIVALVIPTGFGNRMYSGILPALRASSDRIEKFVKKGGKVLCFGAMSADEGTYGWLPFKCHYVHEYFNAPITVDKNSEFSGITADFDENGIEFDGYFDDIAPECEVIASTNEGRNVMIAKKHGEGCYVIASIHELPSKEFVRKFCTANAEILF
;
A
#
# COMPACT_ATOMS: atom_id res chain seq x y z
N MET A 1 -9.86 -8.01 18.79
CA MET A 1 -9.46 -7.26 17.58
C MET A 1 -9.73 -8.12 16.36
N LYS A 2 -10.10 -7.50 15.24
CA LYS A 2 -10.28 -8.14 13.93
C LYS A 2 -9.00 -8.00 13.13
N SER A 3 -8.60 -9.05 12.42
CA SER A 3 -7.38 -9.05 11.59
C SER A 3 -7.73 -9.63 10.23
N LYS A 4 -8.03 -8.76 9.27
CA LYS A 4 -8.50 -9.17 7.94
C LYS A 4 -8.09 -8.16 6.87
N ALA A 5 -7.52 -8.67 5.78
CA ALA A 5 -7.13 -7.87 4.64
C ALA A 5 -7.76 -8.38 3.35
N GLY A 6 -8.17 -7.47 2.48
CA GLY A 6 -8.41 -7.75 1.08
C GLY A 6 -7.12 -7.51 0.30
N ILE A 7 -6.65 -8.47 -0.49
CA ILE A 7 -5.52 -8.27 -1.40
C ILE A 7 -6.02 -7.97 -2.81
N ALA A 8 -5.70 -6.78 -3.32
CA ALA A 8 -6.10 -6.33 -4.64
C ALA A 8 -5.13 -6.86 -5.70
N CYS A 9 -5.46 -7.99 -6.31
CA CYS A 9 -4.61 -8.66 -7.31
C CYS A 9 -5.48 -9.54 -8.23
N ASP A 10 -4.98 -9.86 -9.42
CA ASP A 10 -5.70 -10.68 -10.41
C ASP A 10 -5.98 -12.10 -9.93
N ASN A 11 -5.00 -12.73 -9.26
CA ASN A 11 -5.07 -14.13 -8.83
C ASN A 11 -4.50 -14.30 -7.42
N ALA A 12 -4.97 -15.33 -6.72
CA ALA A 12 -4.34 -15.74 -5.47
C ALA A 12 -2.92 -16.25 -5.74
N GLY A 13 -1.97 -15.89 -4.88
CA GLY A 13 -0.58 -16.27 -5.05
C GLY A 13 0.23 -16.12 -3.76
N PHE A 14 1.54 -15.95 -3.95
CA PHE A 14 2.50 -15.83 -2.85
C PHE A 14 2.11 -14.74 -1.83
N MET A 15 1.60 -13.60 -2.31
CA MET A 15 1.22 -12.50 -1.43
C MET A 15 0.06 -12.83 -0.49
N ASN A 16 -0.92 -13.63 -0.93
CA ASN A 16 -2.01 -14.09 -0.06
C ASN A 16 -1.44 -14.91 1.10
N LYS A 17 -0.58 -15.88 0.76
CA LYS A 17 0.09 -16.73 1.73
C LYS A 17 0.96 -15.91 2.68
N TYR A 18 1.68 -14.92 2.18
CA TYR A 18 2.49 -14.03 3.02
C TYR A 18 1.64 -13.30 4.09
N ILE A 19 0.49 -12.74 3.69
CA ILE A 19 -0.43 -12.07 4.61
C ILE A 19 -0.99 -13.05 5.64
N GLU A 20 -1.35 -14.27 5.22
CA GLU A 20 -1.80 -15.34 6.12
C GLU A 20 -0.70 -15.78 7.10
N ASP A 21 0.54 -15.89 6.65
CA ASP A 21 1.72 -16.19 7.48
C ASP A 21 2.01 -15.06 8.50
N CYS A 22 1.52 -13.83 8.26
CA CYS A 22 1.53 -12.74 9.24
C CYS A 22 0.41 -12.86 10.29
N GLY A 23 -0.45 -13.89 10.21
CA GLY A 23 -1.59 -14.11 11.09
C GLY A 23 -2.82 -13.27 10.75
N VAL A 24 -2.93 -12.79 9.50
CA VAL A 24 -4.04 -11.98 9.00
C VAL A 24 -4.93 -12.83 8.10
N THR A 25 -6.24 -12.81 8.30
CA THR A 25 -7.16 -13.46 7.35
C THR A 25 -7.13 -12.71 6.02
N CYS A 26 -6.81 -13.39 4.92
CA CYS A 26 -6.69 -12.77 3.61
C CYS A 26 -7.84 -13.17 2.69
N GLU A 27 -8.46 -12.20 2.02
CA GLU A 27 -9.38 -12.47 0.91
C GLU A 27 -8.84 -11.86 -0.39
N LEU A 28 -8.95 -12.60 -1.50
CA LEU A 28 -8.59 -12.07 -2.81
C LEU A 28 -9.67 -11.08 -3.28
N VAL A 29 -9.25 -9.89 -3.67
CA VAL A 29 -10.08 -8.86 -4.29
C VAL A 29 -9.62 -8.68 -5.73
N THR A 30 -10.27 -9.40 -6.64
CA THR A 30 -9.94 -9.34 -8.07
C THR A 30 -10.31 -7.98 -8.68
N PRO A 31 -9.75 -7.60 -9.83
CA PRO A 31 -10.16 -6.38 -10.55
C PRO A 31 -11.67 -6.28 -10.77
N GLN A 32 -12.34 -7.41 -11.06
CA GLN A 32 -13.78 -7.49 -11.27
C GLN A 32 -14.55 -7.23 -9.98
N MET A 33 -14.07 -7.76 -8.84
CA MET A 33 -14.64 -7.51 -7.52
C MET A 33 -14.44 -6.05 -7.09
N LEU A 34 -13.25 -5.50 -7.33
CA LEU A 34 -12.94 -4.13 -6.97
C LEU A 34 -13.82 -3.14 -7.74
N ALA A 35 -13.94 -3.32 -9.06
CA ALA A 35 -14.70 -2.44 -9.94
C ALA A 35 -16.23 -2.58 -9.82
N THR A 36 -16.75 -3.70 -9.30
CA THR A 36 -18.21 -3.89 -9.20
C THR A 36 -18.78 -3.25 -7.93
N PRO A 37 -19.88 -2.49 -8.02
CA PRO A 37 -20.52 -1.88 -6.85
C PRO A 37 -21.15 -2.92 -5.89
N PHE A 38 -21.22 -4.19 -6.30
CA PHE A 38 -21.81 -5.27 -5.51
C PHE A 38 -20.83 -5.97 -4.57
N TYR A 39 -19.53 -5.73 -4.72
CA TYR A 39 -18.55 -6.27 -3.77
C TYR A 39 -18.73 -5.59 -2.42
N LYS A 40 -18.94 -6.41 -1.38
CA LYS A 40 -19.24 -6.00 -0.01
C LYS A 40 -18.33 -6.73 0.97
N GLY A 41 -17.02 -6.67 0.72
CA GLY A 41 -16.03 -7.21 1.65
C GLY A 41 -16.03 -6.42 2.95
N ASN A 42 -16.07 -7.11 4.08
CA ASN A 42 -15.75 -6.52 5.39
C ASN A 42 -14.28 -6.82 5.64
N ILE A 43 -13.44 -5.78 5.65
CA ILE A 43 -11.99 -5.88 5.82
C ILE A 43 -11.48 -4.74 6.68
N VAL A 44 -10.31 -4.92 7.30
CA VAL A 44 -9.60 -3.84 8.00
C VAL A 44 -8.74 -3.05 7.01
N ALA A 45 -8.05 -3.76 6.11
CA ALA A 45 -7.13 -3.14 5.16
C ALA A 45 -7.30 -3.69 3.75
N LEU A 46 -7.09 -2.84 2.74
CA LEU A 46 -6.83 -3.23 1.36
C LEU A 46 -5.32 -3.19 1.13
N VAL A 47 -4.75 -4.31 0.69
CA VAL A 47 -3.32 -4.44 0.35
C VAL A 47 -3.17 -4.54 -1.16
N ILE A 48 -2.40 -3.64 -1.75
CA ILE A 48 -2.08 -3.59 -3.17
C ILE A 48 -0.58 -3.91 -3.30
N PRO A 49 -0.23 -5.11 -3.74
CA PRO A 49 1.15 -5.59 -3.70
C PRO A 49 1.99 -5.05 -4.86
N THR A 50 3.28 -5.38 -4.80
CA THR A 50 4.25 -5.08 -5.86
C THR A 50 3.79 -5.54 -7.24
N GLY A 51 4.12 -4.76 -8.26
CA GLY A 51 3.75 -4.97 -9.66
C GLY A 51 2.38 -4.42 -10.07
N PHE A 52 1.61 -3.79 -9.16
CA PHE A 52 0.22 -3.36 -9.46
C PHE A 52 0.11 -2.37 -10.62
N GLY A 53 1.13 -1.53 -10.84
CA GLY A 53 1.17 -0.54 -11.91
C GLY A 53 1.58 -1.12 -13.26
N ASN A 54 2.21 -2.29 -13.26
CA ASN A 54 2.79 -2.90 -14.45
C ASN A 54 1.82 -3.91 -15.07
N ARG A 55 1.35 -3.62 -16.28
CA ARG A 55 0.37 -4.46 -16.99
C ARG A 55 0.85 -5.87 -17.34
N MET A 56 2.16 -6.12 -17.32
CA MET A 56 2.69 -7.47 -17.50
C MET A 56 2.50 -8.34 -16.25
N TYR A 57 2.38 -7.72 -15.07
CA TYR A 57 2.21 -8.41 -13.80
C TYR A 57 0.78 -8.38 -13.28
N SER A 58 0.06 -7.26 -13.45
CA SER A 58 -1.30 -7.10 -12.93
C SER A 58 -2.23 -6.26 -13.80
N GLY A 59 -3.51 -6.64 -13.83
CA GLY A 59 -4.62 -5.90 -14.42
C GLY A 59 -5.39 -5.03 -13.42
N ILE A 60 -4.88 -4.83 -12.20
CA ILE A 60 -5.62 -4.17 -11.11
C ILE A 60 -5.72 -2.64 -11.25
N LEU A 61 -4.75 -1.98 -11.89
CA LEU A 61 -4.69 -0.51 -11.96
C LEU A 61 -5.95 0.15 -12.56
N PRO A 62 -6.52 -0.32 -13.69
CA PRO A 62 -7.80 0.20 -14.17
C PRO A 62 -8.94 0.07 -13.15
N ALA A 63 -8.98 -1.03 -12.40
CA ALA A 63 -9.98 -1.24 -11.36
C ALA A 63 -9.76 -0.31 -10.16
N LEU A 64 -8.51 -0.05 -9.74
CA LEU A 64 -8.20 0.95 -8.73
C LEU A 64 -8.72 2.34 -9.14
N ARG A 65 -8.46 2.76 -10.38
CA ARG A 65 -8.94 4.04 -10.93
C ARG A 65 -10.47 4.10 -10.98
N ALA A 66 -11.13 3.04 -11.46
CA ALA A 66 -12.59 2.97 -11.51
C ALA A 66 -13.27 2.95 -10.12
N SER A 67 -12.53 2.57 -9.09
CA SER A 67 -13.04 2.36 -7.72
C SER A 67 -12.53 3.41 -6.73
N SER A 68 -11.84 4.46 -7.19
CA SER A 68 -11.18 5.46 -6.35
C SER A 68 -12.12 6.03 -5.28
N ASP A 69 -13.33 6.43 -5.67
CA ASP A 69 -14.33 7.00 -4.76
C ASP A 69 -14.79 6.02 -3.68
N ARG A 70 -14.81 4.72 -4.00
CA ARG A 70 -15.17 3.67 -3.04
C ARG A 70 -14.04 3.41 -2.07
N ILE A 71 -12.82 3.30 -2.58
CA ILE A 71 -11.60 3.19 -1.77
C ILE A 71 -11.53 4.37 -0.81
N GLU A 72 -11.78 5.59 -1.29
CA GLU A 72 -11.80 6.80 -0.46
C GLU A 72 -12.86 6.73 0.64
N LYS A 73 -14.10 6.31 0.32
CA LYS A 73 -15.16 6.11 1.31
C LYS A 73 -14.82 5.04 2.34
N PHE A 74 -14.18 3.95 1.92
CA PHE A 74 -13.69 2.89 2.80
C PHE A 74 -12.65 3.45 3.77
N VAL A 75 -11.66 4.20 3.27
CA VAL A 75 -10.62 4.81 4.10
C VAL A 75 -11.18 5.86 5.06
N LYS A 76 -12.08 6.73 4.58
CA LYS A 76 -12.74 7.74 5.43
C LYS A 76 -13.45 7.14 6.65
N LYS A 77 -13.97 5.91 6.53
CA LYS A 77 -14.67 5.16 7.59
C LYS A 77 -13.75 4.33 8.50
N GLY A 78 -12.42 4.45 8.36
CA GLY A 78 -11.45 3.72 9.19
C GLY A 78 -10.74 2.58 8.49
N GLY A 79 -11.05 2.34 7.22
CA GLY A 79 -10.32 1.39 6.38
C GLY A 79 -8.90 1.87 6.13
N LYS A 80 -7.96 0.95 5.92
CA LYS A 80 -6.57 1.29 5.64
C LYS A 80 -6.14 0.77 4.28
N VAL A 81 -5.27 1.49 3.59
CA VAL A 81 -4.71 1.07 2.30
C VAL A 81 -3.20 0.99 2.41
N LEU A 82 -2.64 -0.19 2.11
CA LEU A 82 -1.20 -0.39 1.95
C LEU A 82 -0.94 -0.67 0.48
N CYS A 83 -0.15 0.18 -0.18
CA CYS A 83 0.23 0.02 -1.58
C CYS A 83 1.74 0.09 -1.69
N PHE A 84 2.37 -0.89 -2.34
CA PHE A 84 3.81 -0.89 -2.50
C PHE A 84 4.26 -1.49 -3.82
N GLY A 85 5.40 -1.02 -4.33
CA GLY A 85 6.06 -1.52 -5.53
C GLY A 85 5.23 -1.31 -6.82
N ALA A 86 5.18 -0.11 -7.38
CA ALA A 86 4.41 0.13 -8.60
C ALA A 86 4.97 -0.59 -9.84
N MET A 87 6.30 -0.71 -9.94
CA MET A 87 7.06 -1.28 -11.07
C MET A 87 6.65 -0.72 -12.45
N SER A 88 6.26 0.55 -12.52
CA SER A 88 5.68 1.17 -13.71
C SER A 88 6.23 2.56 -13.97
N ALA A 89 6.64 2.84 -15.20
CA ALA A 89 7.05 4.17 -15.64
C ALA A 89 5.87 5.11 -15.98
N ASP A 90 4.62 4.67 -15.81
CA ASP A 90 3.44 5.54 -15.97
C ASP A 90 3.36 6.52 -14.78
N GLU A 91 3.63 7.80 -15.01
CA GLU A 91 3.52 8.89 -14.02
C GLU A 91 2.10 8.95 -13.40
N GLY A 92 1.08 8.48 -14.13
CA GLY A 92 -0.31 8.39 -13.66
C GLY A 92 -0.63 7.16 -12.81
N THR A 93 0.35 6.32 -12.46
CA THR A 93 0.12 5.04 -11.74
C THR A 93 -0.61 5.24 -10.41
N TYR A 94 -0.35 6.35 -9.71
CA TYR A 94 -1.00 6.70 -8.45
C TYR A 94 -2.20 7.63 -8.58
N GLY A 95 -2.66 7.92 -9.81
CA GLY A 95 -3.79 8.83 -10.07
C GLY A 95 -5.16 8.36 -9.54
N TRP A 96 -5.24 7.21 -8.87
CA TRP A 96 -6.43 6.74 -8.15
C TRP A 96 -6.47 7.21 -6.69
N LEU A 97 -5.38 7.79 -6.16
CA LEU A 97 -5.33 8.36 -4.82
C LEU A 97 -6.12 9.68 -4.77
N PRO A 98 -6.79 10.01 -3.64
CA PRO A 98 -7.53 11.25 -3.48
C PRO A 98 -6.62 12.45 -3.12
N PHE A 99 -5.33 12.36 -3.43
CA PHE A 99 -4.32 13.38 -3.13
C PHE A 99 -3.15 13.28 -4.10
N LYS A 100 -2.39 14.37 -4.19
CA LYS A 100 -1.22 14.45 -5.06
C LYS A 100 -0.11 13.50 -4.57
N CYS A 101 0.36 12.65 -5.47
CA CYS A 101 1.45 11.72 -5.26
C CYS A 101 2.12 11.49 -6.61
N HIS A 102 3.25 12.14 -6.86
CA HIS A 102 4.04 11.89 -8.06
C HIS A 102 5.07 10.80 -7.76
N TYR A 103 5.12 9.79 -8.62
CA TYR A 103 6.00 8.65 -8.49
C TYR A 103 6.96 8.63 -9.66
N VAL A 104 8.25 8.53 -9.34
CA VAL A 104 9.32 8.41 -10.30
C VAL A 104 9.84 6.98 -10.26
N HIS A 105 9.70 6.27 -11.38
CA HIS A 105 10.19 4.91 -11.52
C HIS A 105 11.69 4.88 -11.77
N GLU A 106 12.43 4.30 -10.84
CA GLU A 106 13.89 4.15 -10.90
C GLU A 106 14.26 2.99 -9.96
N TYR A 107 14.89 1.94 -10.49
CA TYR A 107 15.40 0.86 -9.64
C TYR A 107 16.71 1.29 -9.00
N PHE A 108 16.77 1.26 -7.67
CA PHE A 108 18.00 1.54 -6.93
C PHE A 108 18.03 0.80 -5.60
N ASN A 109 19.22 0.72 -5.03
CA ASN A 109 19.46 0.25 -3.67
C ASN A 109 20.05 1.42 -2.88
N ALA A 110 19.53 1.66 -1.68
CA ALA A 110 20.03 2.75 -0.86
C ALA A 110 19.81 2.49 0.64
N PRO A 111 20.67 3.05 1.50
CA PRO A 111 20.35 3.22 2.90
C PRO A 111 19.20 4.21 3.07
N ILE A 112 18.37 3.98 4.10
CA ILE A 112 17.26 4.88 4.44
C ILE A 112 17.33 5.36 5.88
N THR A 113 16.75 6.53 6.10
CA THR A 113 16.36 7.01 7.42
C THR A 113 14.85 6.87 7.56
N VAL A 114 14.42 6.11 8.57
CA VAL A 114 13.00 5.94 8.93
C VAL A 114 12.66 6.88 10.09
N ASP A 115 11.58 7.65 9.98
CA ASP A 115 11.05 8.42 11.11
C ASP A 115 10.50 7.47 12.16
N LYS A 116 11.26 7.27 13.25
CA LYS A 116 10.89 6.37 14.34
C LYS A 116 9.71 6.88 15.18
N ASN A 117 9.28 8.14 15.00
CA ASN A 117 8.05 8.66 15.62
C ASN A 117 6.80 8.30 14.82
N SER A 118 6.95 7.90 13.55
CA SER A 118 5.86 7.44 12.71
C SER A 118 5.25 6.16 13.28
N GLU A 119 3.92 6.07 13.29
CA GLU A 119 3.21 4.84 13.62
C GLU A 119 3.46 3.71 12.59
N PHE A 120 4.02 4.06 11.42
CA PHE A 120 4.33 3.14 10.33
C PHE A 120 5.82 2.79 10.23
N SER A 121 6.65 3.25 11.16
CA SER A 121 8.11 3.02 11.19
C SER A 121 8.53 1.55 11.19
N GLY A 122 7.64 0.63 11.56
CA GLY A 122 7.91 -0.80 11.56
C GLY A 122 7.89 -1.46 10.17
N ILE A 123 7.51 -0.75 9.10
CA ILE A 123 7.37 -1.31 7.75
C ILE A 123 8.65 -2.00 7.24
N THR A 124 9.82 -1.54 7.67
CA THR A 124 11.13 -2.11 7.30
C THR A 124 11.81 -2.93 8.39
N ALA A 125 11.11 -3.27 9.48
CA ALA A 125 11.74 -3.87 10.66
C ALA A 125 12.42 -5.22 10.45
N ASP A 126 12.09 -5.95 9.38
CA ASP A 126 12.70 -7.24 9.03
C ASP A 126 13.91 -7.10 8.09
N PHE A 127 14.33 -5.87 7.75
CA PHE A 127 15.36 -5.57 6.74
C PHE A 127 16.57 -4.84 7.30
N ASP A 128 17.70 -4.96 6.59
CA ASP A 128 18.86 -4.10 6.80
C ASP A 128 18.62 -2.74 6.15
N GLU A 129 18.34 -1.72 6.98
CA GLU A 129 18.08 -0.34 6.54
C GLU A 129 19.27 0.30 5.80
N ASN A 130 20.44 -0.35 5.72
CA ASN A 130 21.60 0.11 4.96
C ASN A 130 21.59 -0.24 3.47
N GLY A 131 20.64 -1.06 3.00
CA GLY A 131 20.63 -1.49 1.60
C GLY A 131 19.32 -2.13 1.17
N ILE A 132 18.22 -1.36 1.22
CA ILE A 132 16.91 -1.80 0.75
C ILE A 132 16.77 -1.54 -0.75
N GLU A 133 16.13 -2.46 -1.47
CA GLU A 133 15.78 -2.28 -2.88
C GLU A 133 14.47 -1.51 -3.06
N PHE A 134 14.48 -0.53 -3.96
CA PHE A 134 13.34 0.29 -4.33
C PHE A 134 13.10 0.21 -5.84
N ASP A 135 11.84 0.30 -6.26
CA ASP A 135 11.45 0.41 -7.67
C ASP A 135 11.18 1.85 -8.12
N GLY A 136 11.30 2.80 -7.20
CA GLY A 136 11.14 4.22 -7.46
C GLY A 136 11.19 5.06 -6.20
N TYR A 137 10.75 6.30 -6.31
CA TYR A 137 10.61 7.23 -5.20
C TYR A 137 9.43 8.19 -5.44
N PHE A 138 9.05 8.93 -4.40
CA PHE A 138 7.99 9.92 -4.44
C PHE A 138 8.55 11.32 -4.32
N ASP A 139 8.24 12.17 -5.29
CA ASP A 139 8.46 13.60 -5.21
C ASP A 139 7.12 14.33 -5.35
N ASP A 140 7.13 15.65 -5.11
CA ASP A 140 5.96 16.51 -5.28
C ASP A 140 4.63 15.94 -4.68
N ILE A 141 4.73 15.46 -3.44
CA ILE A 141 3.63 14.89 -2.68
C ILE A 141 2.77 15.97 -2.03
N ALA A 142 1.51 15.67 -1.73
CA ALA A 142 0.62 16.60 -1.03
C ALA A 142 1.22 17.02 0.35
N PRO A 143 1.11 18.30 0.77
CA PRO A 143 1.72 18.80 2.01
C PRO A 143 1.27 18.08 3.28
N GLU A 144 0.09 17.45 3.26
CA GLU A 144 -0.45 16.70 4.39
C GLU A 144 0.04 15.24 4.44
N CYS A 145 0.89 14.83 3.50
CA CYS A 145 1.54 13.53 3.55
C CYS A 145 2.69 13.55 4.56
N GLU A 146 2.70 12.55 5.43
CA GLU A 146 3.82 12.25 6.29
C GLU A 146 4.86 11.44 5.51
N VAL A 147 6.13 11.83 5.59
CA VAL A 147 7.23 11.03 5.04
C VAL A 147 7.70 10.05 6.11
N ILE A 148 7.48 8.76 5.86
CA ILE A 148 7.86 7.69 6.81
C ILE A 148 9.35 7.38 6.66
N ALA A 149 9.86 7.37 5.44
CA ALA A 149 11.26 7.07 5.17
C ALA A 149 11.77 7.79 3.91
N SER A 150 13.02 8.22 3.98
CA SER A 150 13.77 8.82 2.88
C SER A 150 15.17 8.24 2.78
N THR A 151 15.72 8.24 1.57
CA THR A 151 17.14 7.97 1.34
C THR A 151 18.01 9.11 1.91
N ASN A 152 19.31 8.86 2.09
CA ASN A 152 20.26 9.90 2.51
C ASN A 152 20.37 11.08 1.53
N GLU A 153 19.98 10.87 0.27
CA GLU A 153 19.93 11.90 -0.78
C GLU A 153 18.63 12.71 -0.75
N GLY A 154 17.73 12.43 0.19
CA GLY A 154 16.47 13.16 0.37
C GLY A 154 15.33 12.69 -0.53
N ARG A 155 15.48 11.56 -1.25
CA ARG A 155 14.37 10.95 -2.00
C ARG A 155 13.42 10.25 -1.04
N ASN A 156 12.13 10.59 -1.08
CA ASN A 156 11.12 9.93 -0.24
C ASN A 156 10.76 8.58 -0.84
N VAL A 157 10.78 7.52 -0.04
CA VAL A 157 10.51 6.14 -0.51
C VAL A 157 9.31 5.52 0.18
N MET A 158 8.82 6.15 1.26
CA MET A 158 7.62 5.73 1.97
C MET A 158 6.89 6.94 2.49
N ILE A 159 5.59 7.01 2.22
CA ILE A 159 4.72 8.10 2.65
C ILE A 159 3.44 7.54 3.28
N ALA A 160 2.88 8.27 4.22
CA ALA A 160 1.56 8.03 4.76
C ALA A 160 0.67 9.26 4.59
N LYS A 161 -0.63 9.04 4.53
CA LYS A 161 -1.61 10.12 4.62
C LYS A 161 -2.84 9.66 5.40
N LYS A 162 -3.14 10.37 6.49
CA LYS A 162 -4.41 10.22 7.20
C LYS A 162 -5.54 10.79 6.36
N HIS A 163 -6.68 10.09 6.36
CA HIS A 163 -7.82 10.47 5.55
C HIS A 163 -9.13 9.98 6.18
N GLY A 164 -9.83 10.87 6.87
CA GLY A 164 -10.92 10.49 7.77
C GLY A 164 -10.39 9.68 8.96
N GLU A 165 -11.06 8.57 9.28
CA GLU A 165 -10.65 7.68 10.38
C GLU A 165 -9.57 6.66 9.99
N GLY A 166 -9.23 6.58 8.70
CA GLY A 166 -8.25 5.64 8.15
C GLY A 166 -7.01 6.31 7.58
N CYS A 167 -6.21 5.54 6.85
CA CYS A 167 -4.99 6.03 6.23
C CYS A 167 -4.63 5.31 4.93
N TYR A 168 -3.79 5.97 4.15
CA TYR A 168 -3.00 5.39 3.06
C TYR A 168 -1.55 5.28 3.52
N VAL A 169 -0.90 4.16 3.25
CA VAL A 169 0.55 3.97 3.33
C VAL A 169 1.02 3.51 1.97
N ILE A 170 1.91 4.30 1.36
CA ILE A 170 2.43 4.07 0.02
C ILE A 170 3.94 3.95 0.12
N ALA A 171 4.51 2.88 -0.44
CA ALA A 171 5.95 2.63 -0.42
C ALA A 171 6.46 2.22 -1.80
N SER A 172 7.70 2.56 -2.11
CA SER A 172 8.39 2.09 -3.32
C SER A 172 9.32 0.91 -3.04
N ILE A 173 9.22 0.30 -1.86
CA ILE A 173 9.97 -0.92 -1.54
C ILE A 173 9.64 -2.01 -2.55
N HIS A 174 10.69 -2.59 -3.11
CA HIS A 174 10.57 -3.75 -3.99
C HIS A 174 10.45 -5.07 -3.17
N GLU A 175 10.77 -5.00 -1.88
CA GLU A 175 10.64 -6.08 -0.90
C GLU A 175 9.26 -6.12 -0.21
N LEU A 176 8.99 -7.19 0.54
CA LEU A 176 7.73 -7.32 1.30
C LEU A 176 7.76 -6.42 2.55
N PRO A 177 6.68 -5.73 2.91
CA PRO A 177 6.60 -5.06 4.21
C PRO A 177 6.80 -6.04 5.37
N SER A 178 7.45 -5.65 6.48
CA SER A 178 7.75 -6.55 7.61
C SER A 178 6.50 -7.27 8.16
N LYS A 179 6.67 -8.49 8.67
CA LYS A 179 5.54 -9.34 9.08
C LYS A 179 4.71 -8.72 10.20
N GLU A 180 5.38 -8.20 11.22
CA GLU A 180 4.72 -7.59 12.36
C GLU A 180 4.04 -6.27 11.97
N PHE A 181 4.60 -5.53 11.01
CA PHE A 181 3.94 -4.36 10.44
C PHE A 181 2.64 -4.77 9.71
N VAL A 182 2.68 -5.75 8.80
CA VAL A 182 1.49 -6.22 8.07
C VAL A 182 0.41 -6.66 9.05
N ARG A 183 0.78 -7.43 10.08
CA ARG A 183 -0.14 -7.88 11.13
C ARG A 183 -0.80 -6.71 11.85
N LYS A 184 -0.03 -5.74 12.33
CA LYS A 184 -0.54 -4.56 13.03
C LYS A 184 -1.40 -3.68 12.12
N PHE A 185 -0.94 -3.43 10.90
CA PHE A 185 -1.63 -2.60 9.93
C PHE A 185 -3.02 -3.18 9.62
N CYS A 186 -3.11 -4.49 9.38
CA CYS A 186 -4.34 -5.18 9.04
C CYS A 186 -5.22 -5.55 10.26
N THR A 187 -4.89 -5.04 11.46
CA THR A 187 -5.63 -5.30 12.69
C THR A 187 -6.31 -4.03 13.22
N ALA A 188 -7.58 -4.15 13.61
CA ALA A 188 -8.37 -3.05 14.18
C ALA A 188 -9.47 -3.56 15.11
N ASN A 189 -10.23 -2.66 15.74
CA ASN A 189 -11.35 -3.03 16.60
C ASN A 189 -12.58 -3.51 15.81
N ALA A 190 -12.73 -3.05 14.56
CA ALA A 190 -13.82 -3.40 13.66
C ALA A 190 -13.32 -3.62 12.24
N GLU A 191 -14.08 -4.38 11.46
CA GLU A 191 -13.96 -4.45 10.00
C GLU A 191 -14.81 -3.34 9.38
N ILE A 192 -14.34 -2.79 8.27
CA ILE A 192 -15.04 -1.75 7.52
C ILE A 192 -15.60 -2.37 6.24
N LEU A 193 -16.86 -2.03 5.95
CA LEU A 193 -17.48 -2.41 4.69
C LEU A 193 -16.87 -1.60 3.55
N PHE A 194 -16.31 -2.31 2.57
CA PHE A 194 -15.72 -1.77 1.35
C PHE A 194 -16.78 -1.37 0.29
#